data_AF-A0A2N9XC84-F1
#
_entry.id   AF-A0A2N9XC84-F1
#
_cell.length_a   1.000
_cell.length_b   1.000
_cell.length_c   1.000
_cell.angle_alpha   90.00
_cell.angle_beta   90.00
_cell.angle_gamma   90.00
#
_symmetry.space_group_name_H-M   'P 1'
#
loop_
_entity.id
_entity.type
_entity.pdbx_description
1 polymer ?
#
loop_
_entity_poly.entity_id
_entity_poly.type
_entity_poly.pdbx_seq_one_letter_code
_entity_poly.pdbx_strand_id
1 'polypeptide(L)'
;MATYKYFVYGESDKLYEFESVWECDFNNQDSLKLLAEKMAEDYHYNYDGGWNENSFIEITILNGTQELATFDVDIEYVPTFSAYRIDDD
;
A
#
# COMPACT_ATOMS: atom_id res chain seq x y z
N MET A 1 -6.45 -3.27 -16.99
CA MET A 1 -6.52 -3.46 -15.53
C MET A 1 -5.12 -3.84 -15.09
N ALA A 2 -4.57 -3.10 -14.15
CA ALA A 2 -3.25 -3.35 -13.60
C ALA A 2 -3.43 -3.94 -12.19
N THR A 3 -2.70 -5.01 -11.91
CA THR A 3 -2.73 -5.66 -10.61
C THR A 3 -1.48 -5.30 -9.84
N TYR A 4 -1.66 -4.76 -8.66
CA TYR A 4 -0.60 -4.37 -7.75
C TYR A 4 -0.59 -5.31 -6.55
N LYS A 5 0.59 -5.52 -5.99
CA LYS A 5 0.77 -6.38 -4.83
C LYS A 5 1.24 -5.56 -3.67
N TYR A 6 0.74 -5.88 -2.48
CA TYR A 6 1.14 -5.18 -1.26
C TYR A 6 1.16 -6.10 -0.04
N PHE A 7 1.97 -5.72 0.94
CA PHE A 7 1.97 -6.30 2.28
C PHE A 7 1.40 -5.30 3.27
N VAL A 8 0.72 -5.82 4.29
CA VAL A 8 0.28 -5.06 5.45
C VAL A 8 1.12 -5.49 6.65
N TYR A 9 1.84 -4.55 7.26
CA TYR A 9 2.66 -4.85 8.44
C TYR A 9 1.78 -5.30 9.61
N GLY A 10 2.19 -6.35 10.31
CA GLY A 10 1.41 -6.94 11.41
C GLY A 10 0.40 -8.02 10.98
N GLU A 11 0.03 -8.07 9.69
CA GLU A 11 -0.78 -9.13 9.10
C GLU A 11 0.13 -10.19 8.45
N SER A 12 0.66 -11.09 9.29
CA SER A 12 1.31 -12.37 8.94
C SER A 12 1.67 -12.59 7.46
N ASP A 13 2.83 -12.15 6.95
CA ASP A 13 3.42 -12.47 5.63
C ASP A 13 2.43 -12.63 4.43
N LYS A 14 1.26 -11.99 4.50
CA LYS A 14 0.17 -12.19 3.55
C LYS A 14 0.31 -11.17 2.46
N LEU A 15 0.41 -11.68 1.25
CA LEU A 15 0.44 -10.87 0.05
C LEU A 15 -0.98 -10.59 -0.42
N TYR A 16 -1.34 -9.31 -0.46
CA TYR A 16 -2.61 -8.84 -0.97
C TYR A 16 -2.48 -8.34 -2.40
N GLU A 17 -3.55 -8.46 -3.17
CA GLU A 17 -3.62 -8.04 -4.56
C GLU A 17 -4.69 -6.95 -4.70
N PHE A 18 -4.30 -5.81 -5.25
CA PHE A 18 -5.17 -4.68 -5.56
C PHE A 18 -5.30 -4.53 -7.07
N GLU A 19 -6.51 -4.65 -7.60
CA GLU A 19 -6.79 -4.42 -9.01
C GLU A 19 -7.22 -2.98 -9.26
N SER A 20 -6.49 -2.29 -10.13
CA SER A 20 -6.80 -0.92 -10.53
C SER A 20 -7.14 -0.82 -12.01
N VAL A 21 -8.04 0.12 -12.34
CA VAL A 21 -8.36 0.50 -13.71
C VAL A 21 -7.29 1.40 -14.33
N TRP A 22 -6.43 2.01 -13.51
CA TRP A 22 -5.36 2.92 -13.93
C TRP A 22 -3.98 2.31 -13.64
N GLU A 23 -2.99 2.70 -14.45
CA GLU A 23 -1.59 2.32 -14.26
C GLU A 23 -0.88 3.36 -13.39
N CYS A 24 -0.33 2.90 -12.27
CA CYS A 24 0.50 3.68 -11.36
C CYS A 24 1.92 3.85 -11.90
N ASP A 25 2.39 5.09 -11.95
CA ASP A 25 3.78 5.40 -12.26
C ASP A 25 4.64 5.26 -10.99
N PHE A 26 5.47 4.23 -10.94
CA PHE A 26 6.33 3.95 -9.77
C PHE A 26 7.49 4.93 -9.60
N ASN A 27 7.74 5.80 -10.58
CA ASN A 27 8.73 6.88 -10.47
C ASN A 27 8.12 8.17 -9.91
N ASN A 28 6.80 8.23 -9.78
CA ASN A 28 6.06 9.37 -9.29
C ASN A 28 5.55 9.12 -7.87
N GLN A 29 6.07 9.89 -6.91
CA GLN A 29 5.70 9.75 -5.51
C GLN A 29 4.21 10.00 -5.26
N ASP A 30 3.59 10.94 -5.98
CA ASP A 30 2.14 11.22 -5.86
C ASP A 30 1.29 10.05 -6.35
N SER A 31 1.74 9.34 -7.40
CA SER A 31 1.07 8.13 -7.88
C SER A 31 1.20 6.98 -6.88
N LEU A 32 2.37 6.79 -6.27
CA LEU A 32 2.59 5.79 -5.22
C LEU A 32 1.76 6.07 -3.97
N LYS A 33 1.62 7.35 -3.58
CA LYS A 33 0.73 7.75 -2.48
C LYS A 33 -0.71 7.36 -2.78
N LEU A 34 -1.24 7.80 -3.93
CA LEU A 34 -2.60 7.47 -4.33
C LEU A 34 -2.84 5.95 -4.40
N LEU A 35 -1.83 5.19 -4.81
CA LEU A 35 -1.89 3.73 -4.83
C LEU A 35 -1.98 3.16 -3.40
N ALA A 36 -1.17 3.65 -2.46
CA ALA A 36 -1.23 3.26 -1.06
C ALA A 36 -2.58 3.59 -0.41
N GLU A 37 -3.17 4.76 -0.68
CA GLU A 37 -4.52 5.14 -0.21
C GLU A 37 -5.56 4.15 -0.67
N LYS A 38 -5.50 3.79 -1.96
CA LYS A 38 -6.46 2.86 -2.56
C LYS A 38 -6.27 1.43 -2.09
N MET A 39 -5.04 1.01 -1.84
CA MET A 39 -4.76 -0.28 -1.20
C MET A 39 -5.25 -0.32 0.24
N ALA A 40 -5.09 0.75 1.01
CA ALA A 40 -5.61 0.83 2.37
C ALA A 40 -7.14 0.77 2.40
N GLU A 41 -7.78 1.53 1.51
CA GLU A 41 -9.23 1.51 1.32
C GLU A 41 -9.70 0.08 0.96
N ASP A 42 -9.11 -0.55 -0.04
CA ASP A 42 -9.44 -1.92 -0.46
C ASP A 42 -9.22 -2.94 0.66
N TYR A 43 -8.06 -2.86 1.34
CA TYR A 43 -7.71 -3.72 2.45
C TYR A 43 -8.73 -3.63 3.58
N HIS A 44 -9.13 -2.41 3.95
CA HIS A 44 -10.14 -2.16 4.97
C HIS A 44 -11.50 -2.74 4.60
N TYR A 45 -11.98 -2.46 3.37
CA TYR A 45 -13.31 -2.90 2.95
C TYR A 45 -13.41 -4.42 2.76
N ASN A 46 -12.33 -5.09 2.35
CA ASN A 46 -12.38 -6.50 1.96
C ASN A 46 -11.74 -7.47 2.96
N TYR A 47 -10.79 -7.03 3.80
CA TYR A 47 -9.94 -7.95 4.58
C TYR A 47 -9.90 -7.63 6.08
N ASP A 48 -9.75 -6.36 6.47
CA ASP A 48 -9.51 -5.99 7.88
C ASP A 48 -10.75 -6.14 8.77
N GLY A 49 -11.96 -6.13 8.19
CA GLY A 49 -13.21 -6.29 8.92
C GLY A 49 -13.57 -5.11 9.86
N GLY A 50 -12.75 -4.05 9.87
CA GLY A 50 -13.00 -2.80 10.57
C GLY A 50 -11.78 -2.29 11.34
N TRP A 51 -11.28 -1.14 10.91
CA TRP A 51 -10.21 -0.43 11.57
C TRP A 51 -10.55 -0.01 13.00
N ASN A 52 -9.61 -0.18 13.92
CA ASN A 52 -9.69 0.42 15.24
C ASN A 52 -9.27 1.89 15.12
N GLU A 53 -10.06 2.83 15.64
CA GLU A 53 -9.97 4.29 15.41
C GLU A 53 -8.64 4.97 15.80
N ASN A 54 -7.65 4.21 16.27
CA ASN A 54 -6.33 4.69 16.68
C ASN A 54 -5.16 3.92 16.04
N SER A 55 -5.41 3.12 15.00
CA SER A 55 -4.39 2.31 14.34
C SER A 55 -4.04 2.89 12.98
N PHE A 56 -2.73 2.99 12.71
CA PHE A 56 -2.20 3.20 11.36
C PHE A 56 -1.94 1.84 10.71
N ILE A 57 -2.14 1.71 9.40
CA ILE A 57 -1.64 0.57 8.63
C ILE A 57 -0.38 0.96 7.90
N GLU A 58 0.67 0.18 8.09
CA GLU A 58 1.81 0.24 7.21
C GLU A 58 1.61 -0.68 6.00
N ILE A 59 1.53 -0.08 4.80
CA ILE A 59 1.40 -0.73 3.51
C ILE A 59 2.73 -0.66 2.77
N THR A 60 3.23 -1.83 2.36
CA THR A 60 4.40 -1.93 1.48
C THR A 60 3.98 -2.34 0.08
N ILE A 61 4.20 -1.47 -0.90
CA ILE A 61 3.91 -1.69 -2.32
C ILE A 61 5.03 -2.51 -2.94
N LEU A 62 4.66 -3.51 -3.75
CA LEU A 62 5.59 -4.41 -4.42
C LEU A 62 5.45 -4.33 -5.93
N ASN A 63 6.59 -4.46 -6.62
CA ASN A 63 6.65 -4.76 -8.04
C ASN A 63 7.28 -6.14 -8.24
N GLY A 64 6.43 -7.16 -8.43
CA GLY A 64 6.88 -8.54 -8.43
C GLY A 64 7.33 -8.99 -7.04
N THR A 65 8.65 -9.22 -6.87
CA THR A 65 9.27 -9.60 -5.59
C THR A 65 10.04 -8.46 -4.94
N GLN A 66 10.08 -7.27 -5.56
CA GLN A 66 10.82 -6.12 -5.05
C GLN A 66 9.89 -5.18 -4.31
N GLU A 67 10.28 -4.79 -3.09
CA GLU A 67 9.64 -3.74 -2.31
C GLU A 67 9.97 -2.38 -2.95
N LEU A 68 8.93 -1.62 -3.32
CA LEU A 68 9.09 -0.31 -3.94
C LEU A 68 9.06 0.81 -2.91
N ALA A 69 8.04 0.79 -2.07
CA ALA A 69 7.75 1.90 -1.17
C ALA A 69 6.87 1.44 -0.01
N THR A 70 7.11 2.02 1.17
CA THR A 70 6.32 1.76 2.37
C THR A 70 5.67 3.05 2.86
N PHE A 71 4.36 2.97 3.09
CA PHE A 71 3.51 4.06 3.53
C PHE A 71 2.78 3.68 4.79
N ASP A 72 2.73 4.58 5.75
CA ASP A 72 1.86 4.47 6.92
C ASP A 72 0.57 5.22 6.60
N VAL A 73 -0.55 4.52 6.51
CA VAL A 73 -1.85 5.06 6.13
C VAL A 73 -2.73 5.15 7.36
N ASP A 74 -3.24 6.34 7.65
CA ASP A 74 -4.14 6.60 8.76
C ASP A 74 -5.60 6.23 8.43
N ILE A 75 -6.49 6.28 9.44
CA ILE A 75 -7.93 6.01 9.31
C ILE A 75 -8.65 6.87 8.26
N GLU A 76 -8.19 8.10 8.03
CA GLU A 76 -8.71 8.97 6.97
C GLU A 76 -8.24 8.54 5.56
N TYR A 77 -7.56 7.40 5.46
CA TYR A 77 -6.91 6.87 4.27
C TYR A 77 -5.81 7.78 3.74
N VAL A 78 -5.21 8.62 4.60
CA VAL A 78 -4.16 9.54 4.19
C VAL A 78 -2.80 8.86 4.39
N PRO A 79 -1.99 8.72 3.35
CA PRO A 79 -0.73 8.01 3.43
C PRO A 79 0.35 8.99 3.89
N THR A 80 0.85 8.79 5.10
CA THR A 80 2.11 9.34 5.56
C THR A 80 3.28 8.51 5.03
N PHE A 81 4.18 9.15 4.30
CA PHE A 81 5.33 8.49 3.68
C PHE A 81 6.39 8.15 4.73
N SER A 82 6.82 6.89 4.81
CA SER A 82 7.76 6.44 5.86
C SER A 82 9.14 6.04 5.33
N ALA A 83 9.29 5.52 4.13
CA ALA A 83 10.59 5.41 3.44
C ALA A 83 10.42 4.93 2.00
N TYR A 84 11.28 5.41 1.10
CA TYR A 84 11.47 4.86 -0.24
C TYR A 84 12.84 4.22 -0.26
N ARG A 85 12.88 2.89 -0.32
CA ARG A 85 14.13 2.16 -0.53
C ARG A 85 14.14 1.71 -1.97
N ILE A 86 14.65 2.55 -2.86
CA ILE A 86 15.23 2.03 -4.10
C ILE A 86 16.52 1.37 -3.65
N ASP A 87 16.56 0.05 -3.62
CA ASP A 87 17.83 -0.66 -3.58
C ASP A 87 18.54 -0.34 -4.90
N ASP A 88 19.49 0.59 -4.85
CA ASP A 88 20.49 0.86 -5.88
C ASP A 88 21.72 0.00 -5.51
N ASP A 89 21.73 -1.28 -5.90
CA ASP A 89 22.92 -2.08 -6.22
C ASP A 89 22.57 -3.40 -6.94
#